data_AF-A0A1V8TUX7-F1
#
_entry.id   AF-A0A1V8TUX7-F1
#
_cell.length_a   1.000
_cell.length_b   1.000
_cell.length_c   1.000
_cell.angle_alpha   90.00
_cell.angle_beta   90.00
_cell.angle_gamma   90.00
#
_symmetry.space_group_name_H-M   'P 1'
#
loop_
_entity.id
_entity.type
_entity.pdbx_description
1 polymer ?
#
loop_
_entity_poly.entity_id
_entity_poly.type
_entity_poly.pdbx_seq_one_letter_code
_entity_poly.pdbx_strand_id
1 'polypeptide(L)'
;MHFPTLANATTALSGVVSWSDHHNKHCLTSSKANEIAQTFGGIIQTYNNDIANTLFAEDFTDYSGSIQSLKNGGCLAPFNLTAPAFATKQQFQIESAGQPSVPFKLENVWFTCDVITVRWSVGLKPQVVGGVSILETRKCKDSKYGWLIKKIYAEFNSAAWLADIGKLLPGCPASDGAMMPGKREGFSA
;
A
#
# COMPACT_ATOMS: atom_id res chain seq x y z
N MET A 1 38.06 -52.58 -38.28
CA MET A 1 37.90 -52.26 -36.85
C MET A 1 36.60 -51.49 -36.70
N HIS A 2 35.59 -52.13 -36.13
CA HIS A 2 34.27 -51.55 -35.86
C HIS A 2 34.27 -50.99 -34.44
N PHE A 3 33.89 -49.74 -34.27
CA PHE A 3 33.49 -49.17 -32.99
C PHE A 3 32.18 -48.41 -33.20
N PRO A 4 31.06 -48.79 -32.54
CA PRO A 4 29.86 -47.98 -32.54
C PRO A 4 29.97 -46.93 -31.43
N THR A 5 29.84 -45.65 -31.79
CA THR A 5 29.59 -44.57 -30.83
C THR A 5 28.10 -44.52 -30.49
N LEU A 6 27.77 -44.88 -29.25
CA LEU A 6 26.47 -44.64 -28.63
C LEU A 6 26.34 -43.15 -28.29
N ALA A 7 25.41 -42.44 -28.94
CA ALA A 7 24.98 -41.12 -28.51
C ALA A 7 23.93 -41.28 -27.39
N ASN A 8 24.30 -40.91 -26.16
CA ASN A 8 23.35 -40.80 -25.05
C ASN A 8 22.53 -39.51 -25.25
N ALA A 9 21.26 -39.64 -25.62
CA ALA A 9 20.29 -38.57 -25.53
C ALA A 9 19.81 -38.44 -24.09
N THR A 10 20.36 -37.49 -23.32
CA THR A 10 19.78 -37.09 -22.04
C THR A 10 18.57 -36.21 -22.31
N THR A 11 17.38 -36.79 -22.28
CA THR A 11 16.13 -36.04 -22.14
C THR A 11 16.09 -35.42 -20.74
N ALA A 12 16.41 -34.13 -20.65
CA ALA A 12 16.08 -33.35 -19.47
C ALA A 12 14.56 -33.24 -19.38
N LEU A 13 13.95 -34.00 -18.47
CA LEU A 13 12.59 -33.76 -18.03
C LEU A 13 12.58 -32.39 -17.35
N SER A 14 12.25 -31.34 -18.11
CA SER A 14 11.78 -30.09 -17.53
C SER A 14 10.48 -30.39 -16.81
N GLY A 15 10.58 -30.79 -15.55
CA GLY A 15 9.48 -30.80 -14.61
C GLY A 15 9.01 -29.37 -14.45
N VAL A 16 8.07 -28.95 -15.29
CA VAL A 16 7.17 -27.86 -14.93
C VAL A 16 6.47 -28.33 -13.68
N VAL A 17 6.91 -27.83 -12.53
CA VAL A 17 6.11 -27.87 -11.31
C VAL A 17 4.88 -27.03 -11.65
N SER A 18 3.84 -27.70 -12.15
CA SER A 18 2.51 -27.14 -12.21
C SER A 18 2.09 -27.03 -10.75
N TRP A 19 2.31 -25.87 -10.15
CA TRP A 19 1.60 -25.49 -8.95
C TRP A 19 0.14 -25.52 -9.35
N SER A 20 -0.57 -26.59 -8.98
CA SER A 20 -2.00 -26.67 -9.16
C SER A 20 -2.57 -25.41 -8.54
N ASP A 21 -3.05 -24.50 -9.40
CA ASP A 21 -3.73 -23.29 -9.00
C ASP A 21 -5.07 -23.76 -8.40
N HIS A 22 -5.00 -24.17 -7.14
CA HIS A 22 -6.17 -24.43 -6.32
C HIS A 22 -6.80 -23.06 -6.03
N HIS A 23 -7.39 -22.49 -7.08
CA HIS A 23 -8.34 -21.40 -7.00
C HIS A 23 -9.50 -21.87 -6.13
N ASN A 24 -9.34 -21.69 -4.83
CA ASN A 24 -10.44 -21.80 -3.91
C ASN A 24 -11.46 -20.74 -4.38
N LYS A 25 -12.64 -21.15 -4.86
CA LYS A 25 -13.69 -20.25 -5.43
C LYS A 25 -14.11 -19.12 -4.47
N HIS A 26 -13.62 -19.17 -3.24
CA HIS A 26 -13.85 -18.23 -2.15
C HIS A 26 -12.75 -17.16 -2.01
N CYS A 27 -11.57 -17.33 -2.61
CA CYS A 27 -10.42 -16.44 -2.48
C CYS A 27 -10.34 -15.41 -3.62
N LEU A 28 -9.64 -14.31 -3.37
CA LEU A 28 -9.19 -13.37 -4.40
C LEU A 28 -8.39 -14.09 -5.48
N THR A 29 -8.60 -13.67 -6.72
CA THR A 29 -7.74 -14.05 -7.85
C THR A 29 -6.75 -12.95 -8.13
N SER A 30 -5.63 -13.28 -8.78
CA SER A 30 -4.64 -12.27 -9.20
C SER A 30 -5.27 -11.15 -10.02
N SER A 31 -6.19 -11.47 -10.94
CA SER A 31 -6.89 -10.47 -11.74
C SER A 31 -7.71 -9.50 -10.86
N LYS A 32 -8.50 -10.00 -9.90
CA LYS A 32 -9.29 -9.13 -9.02
C LYS A 32 -8.43 -8.35 -8.05
N ALA A 33 -7.37 -8.95 -7.50
CA ALA A 33 -6.43 -8.27 -6.63
C ALA A 33 -5.77 -7.08 -7.34
N ASN A 34 -5.33 -7.27 -8.59
CA ASN A 34 -4.76 -6.19 -9.41
C ASN A 34 -5.78 -5.10 -9.75
N GLU A 35 -7.02 -5.47 -10.11
CA GLU A 35 -8.08 -4.49 -10.38
C GLU A 35 -8.41 -3.63 -9.16
N ILE A 36 -8.54 -4.24 -7.98
CA ILE A 36 -8.79 -3.53 -6.73
C ILE A 36 -7.61 -2.65 -6.37
N ALA A 37 -6.36 -3.14 -6.52
CA ALA A 37 -5.16 -2.35 -6.26
C ALA A 37 -5.02 -1.13 -7.18
N GLN A 38 -5.34 -1.28 -8.47
CA GLN A 38 -5.35 -0.17 -9.43
C GLN A 38 -6.44 0.85 -9.10
N THR A 39 -7.63 0.38 -8.76
CA THR A 39 -8.76 1.24 -8.36
C THR A 39 -8.44 2.00 -7.08
N PHE A 40 -7.82 1.34 -6.09
CA PHE A 40 -7.31 1.97 -4.88
C PHE A 40 -6.24 3.03 -5.19
N GLY A 41 -5.31 2.72 -6.09
CA GLY A 41 -4.34 3.70 -6.58
C GLY A 41 -4.99 4.94 -7.19
N GLY A 42 -6.09 4.76 -7.93
CA GLY A 42 -6.91 5.85 -8.47
C GLY A 42 -7.51 6.76 -7.39
N ILE A 43 -7.93 6.20 -6.25
CA ILE A 43 -8.41 6.98 -5.10
C ILE A 43 -7.32 7.88 -4.53
N ILE A 44 -6.07 7.39 -4.44
CA ILE A 44 -4.93 8.19 -3.97
C ILE A 44 -4.57 9.25 -5.01
N GLN A 45 -4.53 8.86 -6.29
CA GLN A 45 -4.15 9.74 -7.40
C GLN A 45 -5.09 10.94 -7.52
N THR A 46 -6.39 10.68 -7.60
CA THR A 46 -7.44 11.69 -7.78
C THR A 46 -8.70 11.15 -7.12
N TYR A 47 -9.00 11.68 -5.94
CA TYR A 47 -10.14 11.23 -5.17
C TYR A 47 -11.47 11.35 -5.93
N ASN A 48 -12.32 10.34 -5.81
CA ASN A 48 -13.66 10.30 -6.41
C ASN A 48 -14.65 9.55 -5.50
N ASN A 49 -15.76 10.20 -5.15
CA ASN A 49 -16.79 9.64 -4.26
C ASN A 49 -17.46 8.39 -4.81
N ASP A 50 -17.71 8.31 -6.12
CA ASP A 50 -18.37 7.16 -6.74
C ASP A 50 -17.46 5.93 -6.69
N ILE A 51 -16.16 6.12 -6.94
CA ILE A 51 -15.18 5.05 -6.78
C ILE A 51 -15.11 4.63 -5.31
N ALA A 52 -15.02 5.57 -4.36
CA ALA A 52 -14.97 5.25 -2.93
C ALA A 52 -16.22 4.48 -2.46
N ASN A 53 -17.39 4.85 -2.97
CA ASN A 53 -18.66 4.18 -2.67
C ASN A 53 -18.71 2.73 -3.16
N THR A 54 -18.10 2.45 -4.31
CA THR A 54 -18.06 1.09 -4.89
C THR A 54 -16.91 0.23 -4.37
N LEU A 55 -15.84 0.85 -3.84
CA LEU A 55 -14.62 0.17 -3.42
C LEU A 55 -14.62 -0.15 -1.92
N PHE A 56 -15.17 0.74 -1.08
CA PHE A 56 -15.13 0.61 0.38
C PHE A 56 -16.43 0.08 0.98
N ALA A 57 -16.29 -0.81 1.95
CA ALA A 57 -17.39 -1.29 2.78
C ALA A 57 -17.98 -0.18 3.65
N GLU A 58 -19.25 -0.32 4.05
CA GLU A 58 -19.90 0.66 4.93
C GLU A 58 -19.22 0.77 6.31
N ASP A 59 -18.71 -0.35 6.81
CA ASP A 59 -17.94 -0.48 8.06
C ASP A 59 -16.43 -0.22 7.89
N PHE A 60 -16.05 0.54 6.87
CA PHE A 60 -14.64 0.81 6.55
C PHE A 60 -13.90 1.63 7.62
N THR A 61 -12.64 1.26 7.86
CA THR A 61 -11.70 2.01 8.72
C THR A 61 -10.30 2.06 8.10
N ASP A 62 -9.59 3.18 8.27
CA ASP A 62 -8.22 3.36 7.80
C ASP A 62 -7.28 3.71 8.96
N TYR A 63 -6.16 3.01 9.04
CA TYR A 63 -5.09 3.21 10.00
C TYR A 63 -3.81 3.62 9.28
N SER A 64 -3.23 4.73 9.72
CA SER A 64 -1.94 5.18 9.20
C SER A 64 -1.26 6.13 10.17
N GLY A 65 -0.14 5.70 10.74
CA GLY A 65 0.74 6.59 11.51
C GLY A 65 1.29 7.71 10.64
N SER A 66 1.46 7.45 9.35
CA SER A 66 1.85 8.44 8.35
C SER A 66 0.81 9.54 8.16
N ILE A 67 -0.48 9.21 7.96
CA ILE A 67 -1.56 10.21 7.88
C ILE A 67 -1.72 10.94 9.21
N GLN A 68 -1.67 10.22 10.34
CA GLN A 68 -1.73 10.85 11.66
C GLN A 68 -0.57 11.84 11.86
N SER A 69 0.62 11.54 11.34
CA SER A 69 1.76 12.47 11.33
C SER A 69 1.50 13.72 10.48
N LEU A 70 0.79 13.58 9.35
CA LEU A 70 0.35 14.73 8.54
C LEU A 70 -0.70 15.57 9.26
N LYS A 71 -1.67 14.94 9.93
CA LYS A 71 -2.69 15.61 10.75
C LYS A 71 -2.07 16.37 11.93
N ASN A 72 -1.03 15.80 12.53
CA ASN A 72 -0.24 16.47 13.55
C ASN A 72 0.59 17.65 12.98
N GLY A 73 0.81 17.71 11.67
CA GLY A 73 1.46 18.83 10.99
C GLY A 73 2.93 19.05 11.37
N GLY A 74 3.60 18.01 11.89
CA GLY A 74 4.97 18.11 12.40
C GLY A 74 5.09 18.71 13.81
N CYS A 75 3.99 18.86 14.56
CA CYS A 75 4.03 19.34 15.94
C CYS A 75 4.78 18.36 16.87
N LEU A 76 5.46 18.90 17.88
CA LEU A 76 6.18 18.12 18.90
C LEU A 76 5.29 17.62 20.04
N ALA A 77 4.06 18.13 20.14
CA ALA A 77 3.10 17.69 21.15
C ALA A 77 2.71 16.21 20.93
N PRO A 78 2.43 15.44 22.00
CA PRO A 78 1.94 14.08 21.86
C PRO A 78 0.69 14.02 20.97
N PHE A 79 0.72 13.15 19.97
CA PHE A 79 -0.40 12.90 19.07
C PHE A 79 -0.57 11.38 18.93
N ASN A 80 -1.81 10.89 18.94
CA ASN A 80 -2.05 9.45 18.89
C ASN A 80 -1.87 8.93 17.46
N LEU A 81 -0.65 8.46 17.14
CA LEU A 81 -0.31 7.92 15.82
C LEU A 81 -0.90 6.54 15.53
N THR A 82 -1.44 5.83 16.53
CA THR A 82 -2.03 4.49 16.37
C THR A 82 -3.56 4.49 16.32
N ALA A 83 -4.19 5.64 16.56
CA ALA A 83 -5.62 5.81 16.33
C ALA A 83 -5.97 5.66 14.83
N PRO A 84 -7.23 5.32 14.50
CA PRO A 84 -7.70 5.40 13.12
C PRO A 84 -7.39 6.76 12.52
N ALA A 85 -6.75 6.77 11.35
CA ALA A 85 -6.60 7.98 10.55
C ALA A 85 -7.97 8.43 10.05
N PHE A 86 -8.80 7.47 9.62
CA PHE A 86 -10.21 7.69 9.32
C PHE A 86 -11.02 6.60 10.00
N ALA A 87 -11.88 6.99 10.94
CA ALA A 87 -12.69 6.05 11.71
C ALA A 87 -13.88 5.49 10.92
N THR A 88 -14.33 6.20 9.88
CA THR A 88 -15.48 5.84 9.05
C THR A 88 -15.21 6.11 7.57
N LYS A 89 -15.96 5.42 6.70
CA LYS A 89 -16.04 5.71 5.26
C LYS A 89 -16.36 7.20 5.02
N GLN A 90 -17.36 7.75 5.70
CA GLN A 90 -17.74 9.15 5.53
C GLN A 90 -16.59 10.13 5.86
N GLN A 91 -15.84 9.86 6.94
CA GLN A 91 -14.69 10.69 7.30
C GLN A 91 -13.61 10.63 6.23
N PHE A 92 -13.29 9.43 5.73
CA PHE A 92 -12.37 9.26 4.61
C PHE A 92 -12.80 10.08 3.39
N GLN A 93 -14.09 10.03 3.05
CA GLN A 93 -14.62 10.71 1.87
C GLN A 93 -14.51 12.24 1.98
N ILE A 94 -14.89 12.81 3.12
CA ILE A 94 -14.85 14.25 3.36
C ILE A 94 -13.40 14.75 3.33
N GLU A 95 -12.51 14.11 4.07
CA GLU A 95 -11.12 14.58 4.20
C GLU A 95 -10.30 14.33 2.92
N SER A 96 -10.55 13.24 2.20
CA SER A 96 -9.88 12.94 0.92
C SER A 96 -10.35 13.86 -0.22
N ALA A 97 -11.60 14.34 -0.20
CA ALA A 97 -12.11 15.27 -1.21
C ALA A 97 -11.40 16.63 -1.20
N GLY A 98 -10.77 17.00 -0.08
CA GLY A 98 -9.98 18.23 0.03
C GLY A 98 -8.53 18.11 -0.48
N GLN A 99 -8.09 16.90 -0.85
CA GLN A 99 -6.70 16.67 -1.26
C GLN A 99 -6.48 16.95 -2.76
N PRO A 100 -5.37 17.60 -3.14
CA PRO A 100 -5.02 17.77 -4.55
C PRO A 100 -4.69 16.42 -5.20
N SER A 101 -4.81 16.35 -6.52
CA SER A 101 -4.36 15.18 -7.26
C SER A 101 -2.84 15.03 -7.20
N VAL A 102 -2.36 13.80 -7.15
CA VAL A 102 -0.93 13.48 -7.04
C VAL A 102 -0.49 12.50 -8.11
N PRO A 103 0.77 12.54 -8.58
CA PRO A 103 1.29 11.61 -9.59
C PRO A 103 1.60 10.25 -8.96
N PHE A 104 0.55 9.44 -8.76
CA PHE A 104 0.62 8.10 -8.19
C PHE A 104 1.16 7.07 -9.19
N LYS A 105 1.93 6.11 -8.68
CA LYS A 105 2.40 4.94 -9.41
C LYS A 105 2.26 3.69 -8.58
N LEU A 106 1.55 2.70 -9.13
CA LEU A 106 1.49 1.35 -8.60
C LEU A 106 2.80 0.60 -8.95
N GLU A 107 3.52 0.11 -7.94
CA GLU A 107 4.81 -0.57 -8.15
C GLU A 107 4.66 -2.09 -8.11
N ASN A 108 4.03 -2.61 -7.05
CA ASN A 108 3.84 -4.05 -6.86
C ASN A 108 2.54 -4.36 -6.13
N VAL A 109 2.01 -5.55 -6.39
CA VAL A 109 0.82 -6.11 -5.74
C VAL A 109 1.14 -7.53 -5.28
N TRP A 110 0.91 -7.80 -4.01
CA TRP A 110 0.87 -9.15 -3.43
C TRP A 110 -0.50 -9.39 -2.84
N PHE A 111 -0.96 -10.64 -2.77
CA PHE A 111 -2.28 -10.92 -2.22
C PHE A 111 -2.37 -12.32 -1.61
N THR A 112 -3.32 -12.46 -0.68
CA THR A 112 -3.80 -13.73 -0.13
C THR A 112 -5.27 -13.92 -0.53
N CYS A 113 -6.01 -14.79 0.15
CA CYS A 113 -7.43 -15.00 -0.14
C CYS A 113 -8.31 -13.75 0.03
N ASP A 114 -7.93 -12.85 0.93
CA ASP A 114 -8.75 -11.71 1.34
C ASP A 114 -7.93 -10.46 1.69
N VAL A 115 -6.61 -10.49 1.53
CA VAL A 115 -5.74 -9.33 1.75
C VAL A 115 -5.00 -8.99 0.47
N ILE A 116 -4.90 -7.70 0.16
CA ILE A 116 -4.07 -7.17 -0.93
C ILE A 116 -3.03 -6.24 -0.32
N THR A 117 -1.75 -6.49 -0.57
CA THR A 117 -0.66 -5.59 -0.20
C THR A 117 -0.18 -4.87 -1.45
N VAL A 118 -0.12 -3.55 -1.36
CA VAL A 118 0.23 -2.67 -2.47
C VAL A 118 1.48 -1.88 -2.12
N ARG A 119 2.52 -1.96 -2.96
CA ARG A 119 3.64 -1.00 -2.95
C ARG A 119 3.35 0.08 -3.98
N TRP A 120 3.56 1.33 -3.60
CA TRP A 120 3.32 2.47 -4.47
C TRP A 120 4.33 3.59 -4.25
N SER A 121 4.38 4.51 -5.21
CA SER A 121 5.13 5.75 -5.11
C SER A 121 4.29 6.94 -5.59
N VAL A 122 4.60 8.13 -5.09
CA VAL A 122 4.04 9.41 -5.57
C VAL A 122 5.19 10.36 -5.85
N GLY A 123 5.21 10.90 -7.07
CA GLY A 123 6.24 11.83 -7.55
C GLY A 123 6.14 13.26 -7.04
N LEU A 124 6.01 13.45 -5.72
CA LEU A 124 6.00 14.77 -5.06
C LEU A 124 7.38 15.45 -5.08
N LYS A 125 7.44 16.74 -4.72
CA LYS A 125 8.69 17.52 -4.66
C LYS A 125 8.83 18.13 -3.25
N PRO A 126 10.03 18.13 -2.64
CA PRO A 126 11.33 17.80 -3.22
C PRO A 126 11.64 16.30 -3.30
N GLN A 127 10.85 15.45 -2.63
CA GLN A 127 11.12 14.02 -2.49
C GLN A 127 9.98 13.18 -3.07
N VAL A 128 10.34 12.04 -3.68
CA VAL A 128 9.36 11.00 -3.99
C VAL A 128 8.88 10.38 -2.69
N VAL A 129 7.57 10.23 -2.54
CA VAL A 129 6.98 9.48 -1.43
C VAL A 129 6.83 8.02 -1.84
N GLY A 130 7.48 7.11 -1.12
CA GLY A 130 7.20 5.69 -1.20
C GLY A 130 6.22 5.26 -0.11
N GLY A 131 5.32 4.35 -0.44
CA GLY A 131 4.32 3.84 0.51
C GLY A 131 3.99 2.37 0.32
N VAL A 132 3.41 1.79 1.37
CA VAL A 132 2.83 0.45 1.37
C VAL A 132 1.43 0.54 1.98
N SER A 133 0.48 -0.19 1.40
CA SER A 133 -0.88 -0.29 1.91
C SER A 133 -1.30 -1.75 1.97
N ILE A 134 -1.82 -2.17 3.12
CA ILE A 134 -2.44 -3.46 3.33
C ILE A 134 -3.96 -3.23 3.30
N LEU A 135 -4.63 -3.85 2.35
CA LEU A 135 -6.07 -3.74 2.11
C LEU A 135 -6.70 -5.06 2.58
N GLU A 136 -7.34 -5.06 3.75
CA GLU A 136 -8.21 -6.17 4.14
C GLU A 136 -9.51 -6.05 3.34
N THR A 137 -9.88 -7.11 2.65
CA THR A 137 -11.07 -7.17 1.80
C THR A 137 -12.09 -8.16 2.33
N ARG A 138 -13.34 -8.00 1.90
CA ARG A 138 -14.41 -8.98 2.12
C ARG A 138 -15.19 -9.20 0.84
N LYS A 139 -15.64 -10.44 0.65
CA LYS A 139 -16.45 -10.81 -0.51
C LYS A 139 -17.82 -10.14 -0.41
N CYS A 140 -18.27 -9.55 -1.50
CA CYS A 140 -19.58 -8.91 -1.61
C CYS A 140 -20.06 -9.05 -3.06
N LYS A 141 -20.91 -10.05 -3.34
CA LYS A 141 -21.30 -10.40 -4.71
C LYS A 141 -21.99 -9.25 -5.45
N ASP A 142 -22.71 -8.41 -4.72
CA ASP A 142 -23.47 -7.29 -5.27
C ASP A 142 -22.61 -6.03 -5.46
N SER A 143 -21.34 -6.05 -5.01
CA SER A 143 -20.38 -4.98 -5.28
C SER A 143 -19.81 -5.08 -6.68
N LYS A 144 -19.40 -3.93 -7.24
CA LYS A 144 -18.82 -3.83 -8.59
C LYS A 144 -17.66 -4.80 -8.83
N TYR A 145 -16.83 -5.04 -7.82
CA TYR A 145 -15.63 -5.88 -7.93
C TYR A 145 -15.84 -7.31 -7.38
N GLY A 146 -17.04 -7.62 -6.88
CA GLY A 146 -17.30 -8.84 -6.10
C GLY A 146 -16.64 -8.85 -4.71
N TRP A 147 -15.94 -7.76 -4.36
CA TRP A 147 -15.17 -7.55 -3.15
C TRP A 147 -15.21 -6.07 -2.74
N LEU A 148 -15.14 -5.82 -1.44
CA LEU A 148 -15.02 -4.49 -0.85
C LEU A 148 -13.82 -4.44 0.08
N ILE A 149 -13.11 -3.32 0.12
CA ILE A 149 -12.08 -3.06 1.13
C ILE A 149 -12.79 -2.66 2.43
N LYS A 150 -12.52 -3.39 3.51
CA LYS A 150 -13.07 -3.12 4.85
C LYS A 150 -12.08 -2.40 5.77
N LYS A 151 -10.79 -2.58 5.55
CA LYS A 151 -9.77 -1.95 6.38
C LYS A 151 -8.50 -1.67 5.59
N ILE A 152 -7.87 -0.56 5.91
CA ILE A 152 -6.55 -0.21 5.39
C ILE A 152 -5.58 -0.05 6.56
N TYR A 153 -4.37 -0.59 6.39
CA TYR A 153 -3.18 -0.15 7.11
C TYR A 153 -2.21 0.43 6.09
N ALA A 154 -1.98 1.74 6.14
CA ALA A 154 -1.11 2.44 5.20
C ALA A 154 0.06 3.09 5.92
N GLU A 155 1.27 2.93 5.37
CA GLU A 155 2.44 3.66 5.82
C GLU A 155 3.24 4.17 4.62
N PHE A 156 3.74 5.40 4.73
CA PHE A 156 4.51 6.06 3.68
C PHE A 156 5.51 7.04 4.27
N ASN A 157 6.36 7.63 3.42
CA ASN A 157 7.33 8.63 3.87
C ASN A 157 6.64 9.95 4.28
N SER A 158 6.04 10.01 5.46
CA SER A 158 5.29 11.17 5.96
C SER A 158 6.13 12.45 6.04
N ALA A 159 7.41 12.35 6.40
CA ALA A 159 8.33 13.50 6.38
C ALA A 159 8.56 14.07 4.97
N ALA A 160 8.63 13.21 3.94
CA ALA A 160 8.75 13.65 2.55
C ALA A 160 7.47 14.37 2.10
N TRP A 161 6.30 13.86 2.51
CA TRP A 161 5.02 14.51 2.24
C TRP A 161 4.88 15.85 2.99
N LEU A 162 5.29 15.93 4.26
CA LEU A 162 5.35 17.19 5.02
C LEU A 162 6.26 18.22 4.35
N ALA A 163 7.36 17.80 3.74
CA ALA A 163 8.23 18.69 2.98
C ALA A 163 7.55 19.24 1.72
N ASP A 164 6.78 18.41 1.00
CA ASP A 164 6.01 18.83 -0.18
C ASP A 164 4.95 19.88 0.16
N ILE A 165 4.23 19.71 1.26
CA ILE A 165 3.24 20.70 1.72
C ILE A 165 3.85 21.88 2.52
N GLY A 166 5.18 22.01 2.52
CA GLY A 166 5.89 23.13 3.16
C GLY A 166 5.81 23.17 4.69
N LYS A 167 5.57 22.03 5.34
CA LYS A 167 5.44 21.91 6.81
C LYS A 167 6.70 21.40 7.51
N LEU A 168 7.65 20.83 6.76
CA LEU A 168 8.96 20.47 7.31
C LEU A 168 9.92 21.67 7.26
N LEU A 169 10.66 21.91 8.34
CA LEU A 169 11.65 23.00 8.39
C LEU A 169 12.71 22.84 7.29
N PRO A 170 13.07 23.91 6.55
CA PRO A 170 14.11 23.86 5.53
C PRO A 170 15.50 23.71 6.16
N GLY A 171 16.44 23.09 5.42
CA GLY A 171 17.87 23.20 5.70
C GLY A 171 18.48 22.15 6.63
N CYS A 172 17.81 21.04 6.92
CA CYS A 172 18.46 19.90 7.56
C CYS A 172 19.40 19.23 6.54
N PRO A 173 20.74 19.26 6.71
CA PRO A 173 21.64 18.54 5.82
C PRO A 173 21.31 17.04 5.91
N ALA A 174 21.18 16.38 4.76
CA ALA A 174 21.14 14.93 4.72
C ALA A 174 22.47 14.43 5.31
N SER A 175 22.41 13.61 6.36
CA SER A 175 23.59 12.91 6.85
C SER A 175 23.81 11.72 5.91
N ASP A 176 24.76 11.84 4.98
CA ASP A 176 25.13 10.81 3.99
C ASP A 176 25.72 9.51 4.61
N GLY A 177 25.39 9.17 5.86
CA GLY A 177 25.90 7.94 6.48
C GLY A 177 25.65 7.74 7.97
N ALA A 178 24.88 8.58 8.65
CA ALA A 178 24.59 8.37 10.08
C ALA A 178 23.11 8.61 10.38
N MET A 179 22.46 7.61 10.99
CA MET A 179 21.19 7.83 11.68
C MET A 179 21.39 8.97 12.70
N MET A 180 20.52 9.99 12.67
CA MET A 180 20.65 11.16 13.52
C MET A 180 20.87 10.74 14.99
N PRO A 181 21.90 11.25 15.67
CA PRO A 181 22.14 10.93 17.07
C PRO A 181 20.97 11.46 17.90
N GLY A 182 20.07 10.56 18.30
CA GLY A 182 18.99 10.86 19.22
C GLY A 182 19.40 10.51 20.65
N LYS A 183 19.22 11.44 21.60
CA LYS A 183 19.12 11.06 23.01
C LYS A 183 17.79 10.33 23.18
N ARG A 184 17.81 9.00 23.19
CA ARG A 184 16.72 8.23 23.79
C ARG A 184 16.92 8.37 25.29
N GLU A 185 16.11 9.18 25.96
CA GLU A 185 16.06 9.12 27.41
C GLU A 185 15.68 7.68 27.80
N GLY A 186 16.42 7.12 28.75
CA GLY A 186 16.37 5.69 29.05
C GLY A 186 14.95 5.23 29.37
N PHE A 187 14.55 4.10 28.78
CA PHE A 187 13.36 3.38 29.22
C PHE A 187 13.59 2.96 30.68
N SER A 188 12.94 3.62 31.63
CA SER A 188 12.75 3.03 32.95
C SER A 188 11.76 1.88 32.79
N ALA A 189 12.22 0.67 33.09
CA ALA A 189 11.47 -0.58 33.01
C ALA A 189 10.17 -0.55 33.85
#